data_AF-A0A2T1M2K6-F1
#
_entry.id   AF-A0A2T1M2K6-F1
#
_cell.length_a   1.000
_cell.length_b   1.000
_cell.length_c   1.000
_cell.angle_alpha   90.00
_cell.angle_beta   90.00
_cell.angle_gamma   90.00
#
_symmetry.space_group_name_H-M   'P 1'
#
loop_
_entity.id
_entity.type
_entity.pdbx_description
1 polymer ?
#
loop_
_entity_poly.entity_id
_entity_poly.type
_entity_poly.pdbx_seq_one_letter_code
_entity_poly.pdbx_strand_id
1 'polypeptide(L)'
;MNIQKILLENGIPIHEWDHNKKTKTVAELEQEILCQETKLELLDNQLTRSVKVVNIIVNVQLGDHLFRLIEDKQIFLNFGKVRERNLGYIAEKIIGDEMPETAARRALQEEIGLTLEKELIFIEEEIEQQNSMSYPGLLSIYQIFRYRIILNAADLTILRFSEVQDNKIILFTLEPEN
;
A
#
# COMPACT_ATOMS: atom_id res chain seq x y z
N MET A 1 21.51 -15.73 0.23
CA MET A 1 21.44 -15.15 1.59
C MET A 1 20.38 -15.94 2.35
N ASN A 2 20.66 -16.47 3.55
CA ASN A 2 19.65 -17.19 4.33
C ASN A 2 18.94 -16.17 5.23
N ILE A 3 17.76 -15.69 4.81
CA ILE A 3 17.02 -14.61 5.50
C ILE A 3 16.59 -15.07 6.90
N GLN A 4 16.11 -16.31 7.02
CA GLN A 4 15.76 -16.89 8.32
C GLN A 4 16.91 -16.82 9.33
N LYS A 5 18.12 -17.17 8.90
CA LYS A 5 19.31 -17.11 9.75
C LYS A 5 19.60 -15.68 10.20
N ILE A 6 19.59 -14.71 9.28
CA ILE A 6 19.84 -13.30 9.59
C ILE A 6 18.81 -12.76 10.59
N LEU A 7 17.53 -13.07 10.40
CA LEU A 7 16.46 -12.66 11.31
C LEU A 7 16.68 -13.22 12.72
N LEU A 8 17.01 -14.52 12.83
CA LEU A 8 17.26 -15.16 14.12
C LEU A 8 18.52 -14.62 14.82
N GLU A 9 19.59 -14.38 14.07
CA GLU A 9 20.84 -13.80 14.60
C GLU A 9 20.65 -12.37 15.12
N ASN A 10 19.63 -11.66 14.62
CA ASN A 10 19.23 -10.33 15.10
C ASN A 10 18.08 -10.39 16.13
N GLY A 11 17.76 -11.56 16.66
CA GLY A 11 16.77 -11.72 17.74
C GLY A 11 15.31 -11.54 17.32
N ILE A 12 15.01 -11.60 16.02
CA ILE A 12 13.64 -11.42 15.51
C ILE A 12 12.81 -12.69 15.77
N PRO A 13 11.62 -12.58 16.40
CA PRO A 13 10.80 -13.72 16.80
C PRO A 13 9.99 -14.31 15.64
N ILE A 14 10.66 -14.82 14.61
CA ILE A 14 10.03 -15.34 13.37
C ILE A 14 9.04 -16.51 13.59
N HIS A 15 9.03 -17.14 14.76
CA HIS A 15 8.05 -18.17 15.13
C HIS A 15 6.65 -17.56 15.40
N GLU A 16 6.55 -16.24 15.50
CA GLU A 16 5.30 -15.50 15.58
C GLU A 16 4.72 -15.17 14.21
N TRP A 17 5.49 -15.38 13.13
CA TRP A 17 5.16 -14.99 11.76
C TRP A 17 4.34 -16.08 11.07
N ASP A 18 3.04 -16.08 11.37
CA ASP A 18 2.08 -17.07 10.90
C ASP A 18 0.74 -16.39 10.52
N HIS A 19 0.14 -16.81 9.41
CA HIS A 19 -1.17 -16.30 8.97
C HIS A 19 -2.28 -16.45 10.02
N ASN A 20 -2.22 -17.49 10.85
CA ASN A 20 -3.15 -17.71 11.97
C ASN A 20 -3.06 -16.60 13.02
N LYS A 21 -1.90 -15.94 13.13
CA LYS A 21 -1.65 -14.79 14.01
C LYS A 21 -1.86 -13.45 13.28
N LYS A 22 -2.40 -13.46 12.06
CA LYS A 22 -2.63 -12.28 11.19
C LYS A 22 -1.34 -11.55 10.79
N THR A 23 -0.22 -12.25 10.78
CA THR A 23 1.09 -11.75 10.34
C THR A 23 1.48 -12.43 9.04
N LYS A 24 2.48 -11.87 8.36
CA LYS A 24 3.13 -12.52 7.22
C LYS A 24 4.17 -13.53 7.71
N THR A 25 4.59 -14.41 6.84
CA THR A 25 5.58 -15.48 7.06
C THR A 25 6.98 -15.05 6.59
N VAL A 26 8.01 -15.81 6.97
CA VAL A 26 9.37 -15.59 6.45
C VAL A 26 9.39 -15.71 4.93
N ALA A 27 8.75 -16.72 4.35
CA ALA A 27 8.70 -16.93 2.90
C ALA A 27 8.10 -15.74 2.15
N GLU A 28 7.07 -15.10 2.71
CA GLU A 28 6.52 -13.87 2.14
C GLU A 28 7.52 -12.70 2.21
N LEU A 29 8.29 -12.56 3.29
CA LEU A 29 9.35 -11.55 3.34
C LEU A 29 10.43 -11.80 2.29
N GLU A 30 10.84 -13.07 2.11
CA GLU A 30 11.79 -13.45 1.06
C GLU A 30 11.22 -13.08 -0.32
N GLN A 31 9.94 -13.35 -0.56
CA GLN A 31 9.26 -12.99 -1.79
C GLN A 31 9.20 -11.47 -2.00
N GLU A 32 8.86 -10.69 -0.96
CA GLU A 32 8.84 -9.23 -1.06
C GLU A 32 10.24 -8.68 -1.43
N ILE A 33 11.31 -9.26 -0.88
CA ILE A 33 12.69 -8.86 -1.19
C ILE A 33 13.04 -9.25 -2.64
N LEU A 34 12.67 -10.45 -3.08
CA LEU A 34 12.88 -10.91 -4.45
C LEU A 34 12.13 -10.06 -5.48
N CYS A 35 10.90 -9.65 -5.16
CA CYS A 35 10.10 -8.71 -5.94
C CYS A 35 10.56 -7.26 -5.78
N GLN A 36 11.57 -6.99 -4.97
CA GLN A 36 12.10 -5.64 -4.71
C GLN A 36 11.07 -4.66 -4.10
N GLU A 37 10.03 -5.18 -3.44
CA GLU A 37 9.05 -4.38 -2.70
C GLU A 37 9.59 -3.88 -1.36
N THR A 38 10.66 -4.51 -0.86
CA THR A 38 11.27 -4.20 0.44
C THR A 38 12.76 -4.53 0.40
N LYS A 39 13.52 -3.80 1.22
CA LYS A 39 14.94 -4.08 1.47
C LYS A 39 15.16 -4.41 2.95
N LEU A 40 16.11 -5.30 3.24
CA LEU A 40 16.61 -5.55 4.59
C LEU A 40 18.00 -4.97 4.70
N GLU A 41 18.20 -4.12 5.69
CA GLU A 41 19.41 -3.32 5.85
C GLU A 41 19.79 -3.28 7.34
N LEU A 42 21.09 -3.20 7.64
CA LEU A 42 21.57 -2.94 8.99
C LEU A 42 21.77 -1.43 9.13
N LEU A 43 20.93 -0.78 9.92
CA LEU A 43 21.02 0.64 10.26
C LEU A 43 21.33 0.75 11.75
N ASP A 44 22.43 1.42 12.11
CA ASP A 44 22.88 1.56 13.50
C ASP A 44 22.94 0.22 14.28
N ASN A 45 23.45 -0.83 13.62
CA ASN A 45 23.49 -2.22 14.10
C ASN A 45 22.13 -2.87 14.38
N GLN A 46 21.03 -2.29 13.89
CA GLN A 46 19.70 -2.85 13.97
C GLN A 46 19.21 -3.30 12.59
N LEU A 47 18.80 -4.57 12.50
CA LEU A 47 18.21 -5.09 11.27
C LEU A 47 16.86 -4.41 11.04
N THR A 48 16.76 -3.72 9.91
CA THR A 48 15.65 -2.84 9.57
C THR A 48 15.10 -3.21 8.20
N ARG A 49 13.78 -3.14 8.07
CA ARG A 49 13.05 -3.35 6.83
C ARG A 49 12.67 -2.00 6.22
N SER A 50 13.26 -1.67 5.09
CA SER A 50 12.98 -0.43 4.37
C SER A 50 11.93 -0.68 3.29
N VAL A 51 10.86 0.11 3.30
CA VAL A 51 9.77 0.07 2.31
C VAL A 51 9.50 1.47 1.79
N LYS A 52 9.29 1.58 0.49
CA LYS A 52 8.84 2.82 -0.14
C LYS A 52 7.39 2.66 -0.60
N VAL A 53 6.54 3.65 -0.33
CA VAL A 53 5.10 3.58 -0.56
C VAL A 53 4.62 4.89 -1.18
N VAL A 54 3.64 4.82 -2.06
CA VAL A 54 2.87 5.97 -2.52
C VAL A 54 1.49 5.94 -1.89
N ASN A 55 1.03 7.10 -1.42
CA ASN A 55 -0.35 7.31 -0.97
C ASN A 55 -1.01 8.34 -1.89
N ILE A 56 -2.13 7.99 -2.50
CA ILE A 56 -2.78 8.83 -3.51
C ILE A 56 -4.17 9.20 -3.04
N ILE A 57 -4.38 10.50 -2.80
CA ILE A 57 -5.69 11.05 -2.51
C ILE A 57 -6.40 11.31 -3.83
N VAL A 58 -7.50 10.60 -4.08
CA VAL A 58 -8.33 10.79 -5.27
C VAL A 58 -9.54 11.61 -4.87
N ASN A 59 -9.60 12.85 -5.36
CA ASN A 59 -10.73 13.72 -5.20
C ASN A 59 -11.56 13.81 -6.49
N VAL A 60 -12.87 13.98 -6.36
CA VAL A 60 -13.79 14.14 -7.50
C VAL A 60 -14.64 15.39 -7.28
N GLN A 61 -14.51 16.37 -8.19
CA GLN A 61 -15.33 17.58 -8.20
C GLN A 61 -16.63 17.34 -8.98
N LEU A 62 -17.77 17.46 -8.31
CA LEU A 62 -19.11 17.36 -8.89
C LEU A 62 -19.91 18.64 -8.60
N GLY A 63 -19.97 19.54 -9.58
CA GLY A 63 -20.53 20.88 -9.36
C GLY A 63 -19.70 21.65 -8.34
N ASP A 64 -20.33 22.14 -7.28
CA ASP A 64 -19.68 22.89 -6.18
C ASP A 64 -19.19 21.98 -5.03
N HIS A 65 -19.35 20.66 -5.16
CA HIS A 65 -19.01 19.69 -4.12
C HIS A 65 -17.76 18.89 -4.47
N LEU A 66 -16.89 18.71 -3.48
CA LEU A 66 -15.71 17.86 -3.56
C LEU A 66 -15.99 16.54 -2.82
N PHE A 67 -15.70 15.43 -3.49
CA PHE A 67 -15.80 14.10 -2.93
C PHE A 67 -14.40 13.48 -2.86
N ARG A 68 -14.22 12.52 -1.96
CA ARG A 68 -13.00 11.73 -1.81
C ARG A 68 -13.32 10.27 -2.06
N LEU A 69 -12.45 9.60 -2.82
CA LEU A 69 -12.52 8.16 -2.98
C LEU A 69 -11.97 7.47 -1.73
N ILE A 70 -12.74 6.55 -1.17
CA ILE A 70 -12.42 5.79 0.04
C ILE A 70 -12.34 4.31 -0.33
N GLU A 71 -11.26 3.62 0.06
CA GLU A 71 -11.22 2.16 0.15
C GLU A 71 -12.13 1.75 1.33
N ASP A 72 -13.36 1.33 1.01
CA ASP A 72 -14.40 1.02 1.99
C ASP A 72 -14.05 -0.29 2.70
N LYS A 73 -13.95 -1.38 1.93
CA LYS A 73 -13.73 -2.73 2.45
C LYS A 73 -13.02 -3.66 1.47
N GLN A 74 -12.43 -4.71 2.04
CA GLN A 74 -11.83 -5.83 1.32
C GLN A 74 -12.60 -7.13 1.63
N ILE A 75 -12.95 -7.89 0.61
CA ILE A 75 -13.63 -9.20 0.72
C ILE A 75 -12.64 -10.29 0.35
N PHE A 76 -12.17 -11.08 1.31
CA PHE A 76 -11.23 -12.17 1.09
C PHE A 76 -11.94 -13.43 0.60
N LEU A 77 -11.61 -13.87 -0.62
CA LEU A 77 -12.31 -14.94 -1.34
C LEU A 77 -12.16 -16.31 -0.66
N ASN A 78 -11.01 -16.58 -0.01
CA ASN A 78 -10.71 -17.88 0.58
C ASN A 78 -11.62 -18.25 1.76
N PHE A 79 -12.17 -17.26 2.47
CA PHE A 79 -12.96 -17.50 3.70
C PHE A 79 -14.23 -16.63 3.78
N GLY A 80 -14.53 -15.82 2.75
CA GLY A 80 -15.64 -14.85 2.75
C GLY A 80 -15.50 -13.73 3.79
N LYS A 81 -14.30 -13.54 4.34
CA LYS A 81 -14.06 -12.56 5.41
C LYS A 81 -14.06 -11.15 4.84
N VAL A 82 -14.81 -10.25 5.47
CA VAL A 82 -14.79 -8.82 5.15
C VAL A 82 -13.88 -8.09 6.13
N ARG A 83 -13.06 -7.16 5.61
CA ARG A 83 -12.27 -6.23 6.40
C ARG A 83 -12.65 -4.81 6.00
N GLU A 84 -13.24 -4.08 6.93
CA GLU A 84 -13.42 -2.64 6.81
C GLU A 84 -12.05 -1.94 6.84
N ARG A 85 -11.88 -0.95 5.97
CA ARG A 85 -10.63 -0.21 5.79
C ARG A 85 -10.85 1.26 6.08
N ASN A 86 -11.89 1.85 5.48
CA ASN A 86 -12.18 3.28 5.53
C ASN A 86 -10.93 4.14 5.25
N LEU A 87 -10.19 3.78 4.19
CA LEU A 87 -8.92 4.41 3.85
C LEU A 87 -9.14 5.49 2.79
N GLY A 88 -8.87 6.75 3.12
CA GLY A 88 -9.06 7.86 2.18
C GLY A 88 -8.00 7.99 1.08
N TYR A 89 -7.18 6.98 0.86
CA TYR A 89 -6.13 7.02 -0.16
C TYR A 89 -5.87 5.63 -0.69
N ILE A 90 -5.43 5.58 -1.95
CA ILE A 90 -4.87 4.38 -2.58
C ILE A 90 -3.43 4.25 -2.09
N ALA A 91 -3.03 3.07 -1.63
CA ALA A 91 -1.71 2.83 -1.04
C ALA A 91 -1.00 1.71 -1.78
N GLU A 92 0.12 2.02 -2.42
CA GLU A 92 0.86 1.05 -3.25
C GLU A 92 2.35 1.10 -2.93
N LYS A 93 3.01 -0.06 -2.95
CA LYS A 93 4.46 -0.09 -2.74
C LYS A 93 5.17 0.31 -4.02
N ILE A 94 6.29 1.02 -3.86
CA ILE A 94 7.24 1.28 -4.94
C ILE A 94 8.10 0.03 -5.12
N ILE A 95 8.19 -0.46 -6.35
CA ILE A 95 8.90 -1.67 -6.74
C ILE A 95 10.30 -1.32 -7.27
N GLY A 96 11.34 -1.88 -6.66
CA GLY A 96 12.72 -1.68 -7.08
C GLY A 96 13.15 -0.21 -6.98
N ASP A 97 13.57 0.34 -8.11
CA ASP A 97 14.01 1.73 -8.23
C ASP A 97 13.05 2.56 -9.11
N GLU A 98 11.79 2.13 -9.24
CA GLU A 98 10.79 2.92 -9.98
C GLU A 98 10.57 4.30 -9.33
N MET A 99 10.24 5.30 -10.14
CA MET A 99 9.93 6.64 -9.64
C MET A 99 8.61 6.62 -8.87
N PRO A 100 8.46 7.39 -7.76
CA PRO A 100 7.21 7.42 -7.00
C PRO A 100 5.99 7.78 -7.86
N GLU A 101 6.11 8.74 -8.77
CA GLU A 101 5.01 9.08 -9.67
C GLU A 101 4.61 7.91 -10.59
N THR A 102 5.58 7.11 -11.04
CA THR A 102 5.33 5.91 -11.86
C THR A 102 4.54 4.87 -11.06
N ALA A 103 4.94 4.60 -9.82
CA ALA A 103 4.21 3.72 -8.91
C ALA A 103 2.79 4.24 -8.65
N ALA A 104 2.63 5.55 -8.47
CA ALA A 104 1.33 6.17 -8.24
C ALA A 104 0.39 6.00 -9.46
N ARG A 105 0.90 6.21 -10.67
CA ARG A 105 0.13 6.01 -11.91
C ARG A 105 -0.26 4.55 -12.11
N ARG A 106 0.66 3.62 -11.82
CA ARG A 106 0.40 2.17 -11.85
C ARG A 106 -0.73 1.81 -10.88
N ALA A 107 -0.67 2.29 -9.64
CA ALA A 107 -1.71 2.05 -8.64
C ALA A 107 -3.09 2.56 -9.08
N LEU A 108 -3.16 3.79 -9.62
CA LEU A 108 -4.41 4.36 -10.14
C LEU A 108 -5.00 3.52 -11.30
N GLN A 109 -4.14 2.98 -12.16
CA GLN A 109 -4.57 2.12 -13.26
C GLN A 109 -5.06 0.75 -12.77
N GLU A 110 -4.33 0.13 -11.84
CA GLU A 110 -4.63 -1.20 -11.30
C GLU A 110 -5.92 -1.16 -10.46
N GLU A 111 -5.99 -0.27 -9.47
CA GLU A 111 -7.09 -0.27 -8.51
C GLU A 111 -8.38 0.31 -9.10
N ILE A 112 -8.31 1.45 -9.80
CA ILE A 112 -9.49 2.21 -10.21
C ILE A 112 -9.61 2.41 -11.72
N GLY A 113 -8.69 1.84 -12.51
CA GLY A 113 -8.77 1.88 -13.97
C GLY A 113 -8.42 3.22 -14.62
N LEU A 114 -7.88 4.15 -13.83
CA LEU A 114 -7.59 5.49 -14.31
C LEU A 114 -6.28 5.50 -15.12
N THR A 115 -6.40 5.62 -16.44
CA THR A 115 -5.25 5.66 -17.38
C THR A 115 -4.95 7.05 -17.93
N LEU A 116 -5.62 8.08 -17.43
CA LEU A 116 -5.51 9.44 -17.96
C LEU A 116 -4.17 10.08 -17.60
N GLU A 117 -3.60 10.83 -18.55
CA GLU A 117 -2.51 11.77 -18.32
C GLU A 117 -3.03 13.02 -17.61
N LYS A 118 -3.54 12.84 -16.39
CA LYS A 118 -3.82 13.94 -15.48
C LYS A 118 -2.60 14.23 -14.62
N GLU A 119 -2.50 15.50 -14.23
CA GLU A 119 -1.48 15.96 -13.30
C GLU A 119 -1.68 15.27 -11.94
N LEU A 120 -0.60 14.66 -11.45
CA LEU A 120 -0.49 14.20 -10.08
C LEU A 120 0.22 15.28 -9.29
N ILE A 121 -0.49 15.85 -8.33
CA ILE A 121 0.03 16.90 -7.45
C ILE A 121 0.80 16.21 -6.33
N PHE A 122 2.12 16.36 -6.31
CA PHE A 122 2.92 15.95 -5.15
C PHE A 122 2.57 16.83 -3.96
N ILE A 123 2.27 16.20 -2.82
CA ILE A 123 1.95 16.90 -1.57
C ILE A 123 3.20 16.98 -0.70
N GLU A 124 3.72 15.81 -0.31
CA GLU A 124 4.82 15.70 0.64
C GLU A 124 5.49 14.33 0.60
N GLU A 125 6.67 14.28 1.20
CA GLU A 125 7.40 13.05 1.50
C GLU A 125 7.57 12.96 3.01
N GLU A 126 7.30 11.78 3.56
CA GLU A 126 7.37 11.50 4.99
C GLU A 126 8.18 10.22 5.23
N ILE A 127 8.98 10.21 6.31
CA ILE A 127 9.68 9.01 6.78
C ILE A 127 9.10 8.62 8.13
N GLU A 128 8.48 7.45 8.18
CA GLU A 128 7.93 6.88 9.41
C GLU A 128 8.74 5.66 9.83
N GLN A 129 9.02 5.54 11.13
CA GLN A 129 9.67 4.36 11.70
C GLN A 129 8.75 3.71 12.73
N GLN A 130 8.48 2.42 12.55
CA GLN A 130 7.62 1.67 13.45
C GLN A 130 7.94 0.18 13.43
N ASN A 131 7.51 -0.55 14.47
CA ASN A 131 7.51 -2.01 14.41
C ASN A 131 6.52 -2.48 13.35
N SER A 132 6.94 -3.43 12.52
CA SER A 132 6.09 -3.97 11.47
C SER A 132 4.92 -4.74 12.05
N MET A 133 3.70 -4.33 11.69
CA MET A 133 2.48 -5.09 11.99
C MET A 133 2.45 -6.43 11.24
N SER A 134 3.07 -6.50 10.06
CA SER A 134 3.15 -7.73 9.27
C SER A 134 4.26 -8.66 9.75
N TYR A 135 5.32 -8.10 10.32
CA TYR A 135 6.52 -8.81 10.75
C TYR A 135 6.89 -8.40 12.19
N PRO A 136 6.14 -8.83 13.21
CA PRO A 136 6.38 -8.41 14.59
C PRO A 136 7.83 -8.60 15.03
N GLY A 137 8.37 -7.60 15.74
CA GLY A 137 9.76 -7.56 16.18
C GLY A 137 10.75 -7.04 15.13
N LEU A 138 10.36 -6.93 13.85
CA LEU A 138 11.17 -6.32 12.82
C LEU A 138 10.83 -4.83 12.68
N LEU A 139 11.81 -3.99 12.98
CA LEU A 139 11.71 -2.55 12.76
C LEU A 139 11.54 -2.27 11.27
N SER A 140 10.59 -1.41 10.92
CA SER A 140 10.36 -0.98 9.54
C SER A 140 10.46 0.54 9.43
N ILE A 141 11.13 0.97 8.36
CA ILE A 141 11.18 2.37 7.92
C ILE A 141 10.35 2.46 6.65
N TYR A 142 9.35 3.34 6.66
CA TYR A 142 8.49 3.64 5.53
C TYR A 142 8.86 5.02 5.00
N GLN A 143 9.26 5.08 3.72
CA GLN A 143 9.36 6.33 2.99
C GLN A 143 8.09 6.49 2.16
N ILE A 144 7.25 7.45 2.54
CA ILE A 144 5.90 7.63 2.01
C ILE A 144 5.89 8.87 1.12
N PHE A 145 5.50 8.71 -0.13
CA PHE A 145 5.29 9.80 -1.08
C PHE A 145 3.80 10.03 -1.26
N ARG A 146 3.32 11.23 -0.91
CA ARG A 146 1.90 11.55 -0.97
C ARG A 146 1.59 12.36 -2.23
N TYR A 147 0.58 11.91 -2.96
CA TYR A 147 0.06 12.57 -4.15
C TYR A 147 -1.42 12.86 -4.01
N ARG A 148 -1.91 13.83 -4.77
CA ARG A 148 -3.32 14.10 -4.98
C ARG A 148 -3.63 14.21 -6.45
N ILE A 149 -4.81 13.73 -6.83
CA ILE A 149 -5.41 13.95 -8.14
C ILE A 149 -6.82 14.47 -7.97
N ILE A 150 -7.20 15.44 -8.80
CA ILE A 150 -8.56 15.98 -8.85
C ILE A 150 -9.21 15.59 -10.16
N LEU A 151 -10.26 14.80 -10.04
CA LEU A 151 -11.10 14.33 -11.12
C LEU A 151 -12.36 15.17 -11.21
N ASN A 152 -13.06 15.09 -12.34
CA ASN A 152 -14.34 15.75 -12.58
C ASN A 152 -15.39 14.70 -12.97
N ALA A 153 -16.62 15.17 -13.18
CA ALA A 153 -17.74 14.30 -13.55
C ALA A 153 -17.50 13.43 -14.79
N ALA A 154 -16.72 13.90 -15.78
CA ALA A 154 -16.44 13.12 -16.98
C ALA A 154 -15.53 11.92 -16.68
N ASP A 155 -14.57 12.08 -15.76
CA ASP A 155 -13.64 11.02 -15.38
C ASP A 155 -14.33 9.87 -14.63
N LEU A 156 -15.45 10.12 -13.96
CA LEU A 156 -16.19 9.07 -13.25
C LEU A 156 -16.64 7.93 -14.18
N THR A 157 -16.85 8.23 -15.45
CA THR A 157 -17.34 7.25 -16.43
C THR A 157 -16.32 6.14 -16.73
N ILE A 158 -15.03 6.37 -16.42
CA ILE A 158 -13.94 5.41 -16.64
C ILE A 158 -13.43 4.77 -15.34
N LEU A 159 -13.86 5.27 -14.18
CA LEU A 159 -13.44 4.73 -12.89
C LEU A 159 -14.09 3.38 -12.61
N ARG A 160 -13.31 2.49 -11.99
CA ARG A 160 -13.80 1.30 -11.34
C ARG A 160 -13.91 1.56 -9.84
N PHE A 161 -15.04 1.17 -9.26
CA PHE A 161 -15.28 1.18 -7.81
C PHE A 161 -15.01 -0.18 -7.17
N SER A 162 -14.38 -1.08 -7.92
CA SER A 162 -13.92 -2.35 -7.41
C SER A 162 -12.71 -2.85 -8.18
N GLU A 163 -11.87 -3.59 -7.47
CA GLU A 163 -10.74 -4.31 -8.03
C GLU A 163 -10.79 -5.76 -7.57
N VAL A 164 -10.56 -6.70 -8.47
CA VAL A 164 -10.45 -8.12 -8.16
C VAL A 164 -8.98 -8.51 -8.22
N GLN A 165 -8.44 -8.91 -7.08
CA GLN A 165 -7.12 -9.50 -6.93
C GLN A 165 -7.25 -11.00 -6.65
N ASP A 166 -6.16 -11.76 -6.77
CA ASP A 166 -6.16 -13.23 -6.70
C ASP A 166 -6.91 -13.83 -5.49
N ASN A 167 -6.85 -13.16 -4.34
CA ASN A 167 -7.45 -13.65 -3.10
C ASN A 167 -8.48 -12.70 -2.46
N LYS A 168 -8.74 -11.53 -3.06
CA LYS A 168 -9.64 -10.53 -2.48
C LYS A 168 -10.26 -9.61 -3.51
N ILE A 169 -11.41 -9.03 -3.14
CA ILE A 169 -12.04 -7.93 -3.87
C ILE A 169 -11.90 -6.67 -3.01
N ILE A 170 -11.42 -5.58 -3.60
CA ILE A 170 -11.35 -4.26 -2.97
C ILE A 170 -12.55 -3.45 -3.48
N LEU A 171 -13.26 -2.76 -2.58
CA LEU A 171 -14.41 -1.92 -2.90
C LEU A 171 -14.14 -0.47 -2.53
N PHE A 172 -14.51 0.44 -3.41
CA PHE A 172 -14.36 1.87 -3.24
C PHE A 172 -15.71 2.58 -3.19
N THR A 173 -15.79 3.69 -2.45
CA THR A 173 -16.95 4.58 -2.40
C THR A 173 -16.50 6.04 -2.49
N LEU A 174 -17.43 6.94 -2.83
CA LEU A 174 -17.22 8.39 -2.74
C LEU A 174 -17.89 8.92 -1.48
N GLU A 175 -17.14 9.67 -0.69
CA GLU A 175 -17.65 10.40 0.46
C GLU A 175 -17.47 11.90 0.28
N PRO A 176 -18.42 12.75 0.71
CA PRO A 176 -18.22 14.20 0.71
C PRO A 176 -16.98 14.58 1.51
N GLU A 177 -16.12 15.42 0.95
CA GLU A 177 -15.02 16.03 1.68
C GLU A 177 -15.58 17.22 2.45
N ASN A 178 -15.53 17.15 3.79
CA ASN A 178 -16.01 18.21 4.69
C ASN A 178 -15.04 19.39 4.78
#